data_AF-A0A124EUE6-F1
#
_entry.id   AF-A0A124EUE6-F1
#
_cell.length_a   1.000
_cell.length_b   1.000
_cell.length_c   1.000
_cell.angle_alpha   90.00
_cell.angle_beta   90.00
_cell.angle_gamma   90.00
#
_symmetry.space_group_name_H-M   'P 1'
#
loop_
_entity.id
_entity.type
_entity.pdbx_description
1 polymer ?
#
loop_
_entity_poly.entity_id
_entity_poly.type
_entity_poly.pdbx_seq_one_letter_code
_entity_poly.pdbx_strand_id
1 'polypeptide(L)'
;MTVKEFARKVFAGQWPILVVGLIVVAAFGLVIAGYWRRGALVLAVGVGVAAALRISLPDERAGLLVVRSRMVDVVTTATVSATMLYVAWTIDPLGTS
;
A
#
# COMPACT_ATOMS: atom_id res chain seq x y z
N MET A 1 -23.33 -13.19 15.22
CA MET A 1 -22.97 -12.38 14.03
C MET A 1 -22.92 -13.31 12.84
N THR A 2 -23.64 -13.01 11.77
CA THR A 2 -23.51 -13.78 10.52
C THR A 2 -22.19 -13.41 9.82
N VAL A 3 -21.63 -14.33 9.02
CA VAL A 3 -20.38 -14.11 8.28
C VAL A 3 -20.43 -12.83 7.43
N LYS A 4 -21.60 -12.55 6.85
CA LYS A 4 -21.86 -11.38 5.99
C LYS A 4 -21.83 -10.06 6.76
N GLU A 5 -22.32 -10.04 8.00
CA GLU A 5 -22.30 -8.86 8.87
C GLU A 5 -20.90 -8.59 9.43
N PHE A 6 -20.16 -9.65 9.77
CA PHE A 6 -18.77 -9.54 10.18
C PHE A 6 -17.90 -8.98 9.06
N ALA A 7 -18.01 -9.54 7.85
CA ALA A 7 -17.31 -9.04 6.67
C ALA A 7 -17.61 -7.56 6.44
N ARG A 8 -18.89 -7.16 6.43
CA ARG A 8 -19.27 -5.74 6.23
C ARG A 8 -18.65 -4.81 7.27
N LYS A 9 -18.61 -5.19 8.55
CA LYS A 9 -17.97 -4.39 9.61
C LYS A 9 -16.46 -4.28 9.41
N VAL A 10 -15.80 -5.38 9.03
CA VAL A 10 -14.36 -5.38 8.74
C VAL A 10 -14.07 -4.51 7.52
N PHE A 11 -14.78 -4.68 6.42
CA PHE A 11 -14.60 -3.87 5.21
C PHE A 11 -14.87 -2.38 5.46
N ALA A 12 -15.93 -2.04 6.19
CA ALA A 12 -16.26 -0.65 6.48
C ALA A 12 -15.25 0.02 7.45
N GLY A 13 -14.74 -0.72 8.44
CA GLY A 13 -13.81 -0.18 9.42
C GLY A 13 -12.33 -0.24 9.03
N GLN A 14 -11.97 -1.12 8.08
CA GLN A 14 -10.57 -1.39 7.68
C GLN A 14 -10.33 -1.17 6.19
N TRP A 15 -11.19 -0.42 5.51
CA TRP A 15 -10.99 -0.09 4.10
C TRP A 15 -9.62 0.52 3.78
N PRO A 16 -8.96 1.35 4.63
CA PRO A 16 -7.67 1.94 4.26
C PRO A 16 -6.57 0.89 4.08
N ILE A 17 -6.45 -0.05 5.02
CA ILE A 17 -5.47 -1.14 4.92
C ILE A 17 -5.85 -2.13 3.82
N LEU A 18 -7.14 -2.32 3.55
CA LEU A 18 -7.60 -3.21 2.47
C LEU A 18 -7.26 -2.62 1.08
N VAL A 19 -7.39 -1.31 0.89
CA VAL A 19 -6.97 -0.63 -0.35
C VAL A 19 -5.46 -0.78 -0.55
N VAL A 20 -4.65 -0.53 0.49
CA VAL A 20 -3.19 -0.73 0.42
C VAL A 20 -2.86 -2.19 0.12
N GLY A 21 -3.51 -3.13 0.80
CA GLY A 21 -3.34 -4.57 0.58
C GLY A 21 -3.68 -5.01 -0.84
N LEU A 22 -4.74 -4.46 -1.44
CA LEU A 22 -5.11 -4.75 -2.83
C LEU A 22 -4.02 -4.30 -3.81
N ILE A 23 -3.44 -3.11 -3.59
CA ILE A 23 -2.32 -2.61 -4.41
C ILE A 23 -1.09 -3.51 -4.26
N VAL A 24 -0.78 -3.96 -3.04
CA VAL A 24 0.31 -4.91 -2.77
C VAL A 24 0.09 -6.24 -3.50
N VAL A 25 -1.13 -6.79 -3.47
CA VAL A 25 -1.47 -8.02 -4.20
C VAL A 25 -1.31 -7.83 -5.71
N ALA A 26 -1.77 -6.71 -6.26
CA ALA A 26 -1.59 -6.39 -7.69
C ALA A 26 -0.10 -6.27 -8.06
N ALA A 27 0.71 -5.61 -7.21
CA ALA A 27 2.15 -5.50 -7.39
C ALA A 27 2.83 -6.87 -7.43
N PHE A 28 2.50 -7.77 -6.50
CA PHE A 28 3.03 -9.13 -6.51
C PHE A 28 2.55 -9.93 -7.73
N GLY A 29 1.32 -9.74 -8.18
CA GLY A 29 0.82 -10.31 -9.43
C GLY A 29 1.70 -9.92 -10.63
N LEU A 30 2.09 -8.64 -10.72
CA LEU A 30 3.01 -8.17 -11.76
C LEU A 30 4.40 -8.80 -11.65
N VAL A 31 4.94 -8.91 -10.44
CA VAL A 31 6.25 -9.56 -10.20
C VAL A 31 6.22 -11.03 -10.62
N ILE A 32 5.18 -11.76 -10.23
CA ILE A 32 4.99 -13.18 -10.61
C ILE A 32 4.87 -13.34 -12.12
N ALA A 33 4.21 -12.39 -12.79
CA ALA A 33 4.10 -12.35 -14.25
C ALA A 33 5.39 -11.86 -14.96
N GLY A 34 6.48 -11.62 -14.22
CA GLY A 34 7.77 -11.20 -14.78
C GLY A 34 7.94 -9.69 -15.01
N TYR A 35 6.94 -8.87 -14.69
CA TYR A 35 7.00 -7.41 -14.82
C TYR A 35 7.67 -6.74 -13.61
N TRP A 36 8.93 -7.07 -13.35
CA TRP A 36 9.67 -6.62 -12.17
C TRP A 36 9.63 -5.10 -11.93
N ARG A 37 9.90 -4.28 -12.96
CA ARG A 37 9.87 -2.81 -12.84
C ARG A 37 8.48 -2.28 -12.46
N ARG A 38 7.44 -2.79 -13.15
CA ARG A 38 6.06 -2.36 -12.93
C ARG A 38 5.55 -2.83 -11.57
N GLY A 39 5.88 -4.05 -11.17
CA GLY A 39 5.57 -4.59 -9.85
C GLY A 39 6.19 -3.77 -8.73
N ALA A 40 7.48 -3.45 -8.81
CA ALA A 40 8.16 -2.58 -7.85
C ALA A 40 7.53 -1.18 -7.78
N LEU A 41 7.22 -0.58 -8.94
CA LEU A 41 6.57 0.72 -9.02
C LEU A 41 5.16 0.71 -8.38
N VAL A 42 4.34 -0.29 -8.69
CA VAL A 42 2.99 -0.43 -8.11
C VAL A 42 3.08 -0.66 -6.60
N LEU A 43 4.07 -1.42 -6.13
CA LEU A 43 4.30 -1.60 -4.70
C LEU A 43 4.68 -0.29 -4.02
N ALA A 44 5.56 0.51 -4.65
CA ALA A 44 5.97 1.82 -4.15
C ALA A 44 4.78 2.79 -4.06
N VAL A 45 3.88 2.76 -5.05
CA VAL A 45 2.60 3.49 -5.04
C VAL A 45 1.72 3.01 -3.90
N GLY A 46 1.60 1.70 -3.66
CA GLY A 46 0.81 1.15 -2.55
C GLY A 46 1.26 1.66 -1.19
N VAL A 47 2.57 1.71 -0.96
CA VAL A 47 3.13 2.28 0.27
C VAL A 47 2.92 3.80 0.33
N GLY A 48 3.06 4.50 -0.80
CA GLY A 48 2.76 5.94 -0.89
C GLY A 48 1.29 6.26 -0.59
N VAL A 49 0.37 5.40 -1.02
CA VAL A 49 -1.06 5.49 -0.68
C VAL A 49 -1.27 5.31 0.82
N ALA A 50 -0.55 4.39 1.48
CA ALA A 50 -0.62 4.26 2.94
C ALA A 50 -0.20 5.56 3.65
N ALA A 51 0.89 6.20 3.20
CA ALA A 51 1.34 7.48 3.72
C ALA A 51 0.29 8.58 3.50
N ALA A 52 -0.26 8.67 2.28
CA ALA A 52 -1.29 9.64 1.93
C ALA A 52 -2.54 9.47 2.80
N LEU A 53 -3.04 8.24 2.93
CA LEU A 53 -4.19 7.92 3.79
C LEU A 53 -3.91 8.30 5.25
N ARG A 54 -2.68 8.07 5.75
CA ARG A 54 -2.31 8.42 7.13
C ARG A 54 -2.25 9.93 7.37
N ILE A 55 -1.90 10.73 6.36
CA ILE A 55 -1.95 12.20 6.43
C ILE A 55 -3.41 12.69 6.34
N SER A 56 -4.20 12.13 5.41
CA SER A 56 -5.53 12.63 5.06
C SER A 56 -6.63 12.21 6.04
N LEU A 57 -6.48 11.06 6.70
CA LEU A 57 -7.52 10.50 7.58
C LEU A 57 -7.25 10.80 9.05
N PRO A 58 -8.31 11.06 9.84
CA PRO A 58 -8.22 11.03 11.29
C PRO A 58 -7.99 9.59 11.78
N ASP A 59 -7.46 9.45 13.00
CA ASP A 59 -7.01 8.17 13.54
C ASP A 59 -8.18 7.18 13.71
N GLU A 60 -9.41 7.65 13.96
CA GLU A 60 -10.58 6.77 14.01
C GLU A 60 -10.94 6.15 12.65
N ARG A 61 -10.56 6.79 11.55
CA ARG A 61 -10.86 6.32 10.18
C ARG A 61 -9.70 5.58 9.53
N ALA A 62 -8.47 5.85 9.97
CA ALA A 62 -7.26 5.20 9.43
C ALA A 62 -7.17 3.73 9.85
N GLY A 63 -7.84 3.32 10.93
CA GLY A 63 -7.94 1.93 11.35
C GLY A 63 -6.58 1.31 11.63
N LEU A 64 -6.30 0.15 11.05
CA LEU A 64 -5.03 -0.58 11.21
C LEU A 64 -3.80 0.13 10.61
N LEU A 65 -3.95 1.26 9.91
CA LEU A 65 -2.81 2.09 9.51
C LEU A 65 -2.24 2.90 10.68
N VAL A 66 -2.95 3.00 11.81
CA VAL A 66 -2.45 3.64 13.04
C VAL A 66 -1.56 2.64 13.78
N VAL A 67 -0.24 2.84 13.73
CA VAL A 67 0.72 1.96 14.42
C VAL A 67 1.39 2.69 15.58
N ARG A 68 1.90 3.90 15.31
CA ARG A 68 2.53 4.77 16.32
C ARG A 68 1.97 6.19 16.20
N SER A 69 2.82 7.21 16.30
CA SER A 69 2.42 8.58 16.07
C SER A 69 2.28 8.83 14.58
N ARG A 70 1.31 9.68 14.19
CA ARG A 70 1.04 10.01 12.79
C ARG A 70 2.29 10.42 12.02
N MET A 71 3.14 11.26 12.63
CA MET A 71 4.40 11.70 12.01
C MET A 71 5.36 10.55 11.74
N VAL A 72 5.53 9.62 12.69
CA VAL A 72 6.42 8.46 12.49
C VAL A 72 5.87 7.56 11.40
N ASP A 73 4.58 7.23 11.44
CA ASP A 73 3.93 6.38 10.44
C ASP A 73 4.10 6.98 9.03
N VAL A 74 3.84 8.28 8.88
CA VAL A 74 3.93 9.00 7.60
C VAL A 74 5.37 9.09 7.10
N VAL A 75 6.32 9.49 7.95
CA VAL A 75 7.72 9.62 7.54
C VAL A 75 8.27 8.26 7.13
N THR A 76 8.04 7.22 7.93
CA THR A 76 8.51 5.87 7.60
C THR A 76 7.91 5.36 6.29
N THR A 77 6.60 5.47 6.11
CA THR A 77 5.95 5.00 4.86
C THR A 77 6.35 5.85 3.65
N ALA A 78 6.48 7.16 3.80
CA ALA A 78 6.98 8.03 2.73
C ALA A 78 8.43 7.72 2.34
N THR A 79 9.32 7.49 3.32
CA THR A 79 10.70 7.09 3.07
C THR A 79 10.76 5.74 2.34
N VAL A 80 10.02 4.74 2.80
CA VAL A 80 9.95 3.43 2.13
C VAL A 80 9.42 3.58 0.71
N SER A 81 8.33 4.33 0.50
CA SER A 81 7.79 4.59 -0.84
C SER A 81 8.83 5.26 -1.74
N ALA A 82 9.55 6.29 -1.26
CA ALA A 82 10.60 6.96 -2.02
C ALA A 82 11.76 6.03 -2.38
N THR A 83 12.23 5.22 -1.43
CA THR A 83 13.27 4.20 -1.68
C THR A 83 12.81 3.19 -2.72
N MET A 84 11.56 2.75 -2.67
CA MET A 84 11.03 1.79 -3.64
C MET A 84 10.83 2.40 -5.02
N LEU A 85 10.41 3.67 -5.11
CA LEU A 85 10.37 4.41 -6.36
C LEU A 85 11.76 4.52 -6.98
N TYR A 86 12.76 4.83 -6.15
CA TYR A 86 14.16 4.86 -6.59
C TYR A 86 14.60 3.48 -7.11
N VAL A 87 14.35 2.40 -6.36
CA VAL A 87 14.67 1.03 -6.81
C VAL A 87 13.96 0.71 -8.13
N ALA A 88 12.66 0.98 -8.23
CA ALA A 88 11.91 0.75 -9.46
C ALA A 88 12.48 1.54 -10.64
N TRP A 89 12.98 2.76 -10.40
CA TRP A 89 13.64 3.57 -11.43
C TRP A 89 14.99 2.99 -11.87
N THR A 90 15.72 2.29 -10.99
CA THR A 90 17.00 1.63 -11.32
C THR A 90 16.85 0.29 -12.06
N ILE A 91 15.64 -0.28 -12.15
CA ILE A 91 15.41 -1.56 -12.82
C ILE A 91 15.18 -1.34 -14.31
N ASP A 92 16.05 -1.91 -15.14
CA ASP A 92 15.83 -1.94 -16.58
C ASP A 92 14.61 -2.82 -16.95
N PRO A 93 13.76 -2.38 -17.90
CA PRO A 93 12.82 -3.29 -18.54
C PRO A 93 13.58 -4.41 -19.24
N LEU A 94 13.61 -5.59 -18.64
CA LEU A 94 13.99 -6.80 -19.34
C LEU A 94 12.94 -7.07 -20.44
N GLY A 95 13.11 -6.47 -21.62
CA GLY A 95 12.34 -6.69 -22.85
C GLY A 95 10.81 -6.49 -22.79
N THR A 96 10.26 -6.01 -21.68
CA THR A 96 8.80 -5.95 -21.41
C THR A 96 8.24 -4.53 -21.49
N SER A 97 8.64 -3.78 -22.52
CA SER A 97 8.24 -2.37 -22.74
C SER A 97 6.72 -2.17 -22.67
#